data_AF-A0A497SUF5-F1
#
_entry.id   AF-A0A497SUF5-F1
#
_cell.length_a   1.000
_cell.length_b   1.000
_cell.length_c   1.000
_cell.angle_alpha   90.00
_cell.angle_beta   90.00
_cell.angle_gamma   90.00
#
_symmetry.space_group_name_H-M   'P 1'
#
loop_
_entity.id
_entity.type
_entity.pdbx_description
1 polymer ?
#
loop_
_entity_poly.entity_id
_entity_poly.type
_entity_poly.pdbx_seq_one_letter_code
_entity_poly.pdbx_strand_id
1 'polypeptide(L)'
;MDYKGIILECFGVGNVPIDENSLVPEIENAVKKRIPVIVSSQCTIGFSWMYLYECGKKALDAGAILGHDMISETAMTKLMWILGNYPVQY
;
A
#
# COMPACT_ATOMS: atom_id res chain seq x y z
N MET A 1 0.55 -19.62 -2.76
CA MET A 1 1.72 -18.75 -2.95
C MET A 1 1.73 -17.78 -1.79
N ASP A 2 2.80 -17.74 -0.99
CA ASP A 2 2.90 -16.82 0.14
C ASP A 2 3.60 -15.53 -0.30
N TYR A 3 2.83 -14.44 -0.37
CA TYR A 3 3.38 -13.11 -0.65
C TYR A 3 4.00 -12.51 0.62
N LYS A 4 5.15 -11.84 0.47
CA LYS A 4 5.87 -11.17 1.57
C LYS A 4 5.67 -9.65 1.59
N GLY A 5 4.95 -9.11 0.61
CA GLY A 5 4.61 -7.69 0.51
C GLY A 5 3.65 -7.46 -0.65
N ILE A 6 2.89 -6.37 -0.59
CA ILE A 6 1.86 -6.00 -1.57
C ILE A 6 2.08 -4.53 -1.98
N ILE A 7 1.98 -4.26 -3.28
CA ILE A 7 1.83 -2.90 -3.82
C ILE A 7 0.40 -2.77 -4.33
N LEU A 8 -0.31 -1.72 -3.90
CA LEU A 8 -1.62 -1.35 -4.43
C LEU A 8 -1.46 -0.11 -5.31
N GLU A 9 -1.78 -0.24 -6.60
CA GLU A 9 -1.89 0.90 -7.50
C GLU A 9 -3.30 1.49 -7.37
N CYS A 10 -3.42 2.56 -6.59
CA CYS A 10 -4.70 3.13 -6.21
C CYS A 10 -5.09 4.32 -7.10
N PHE A 11 -6.35 4.75 -6.98
CA PHE A 11 -6.86 5.87 -7.78
C PHE A 11 -6.29 7.21 -7.31
N GLY A 12 -5.87 8.06 -8.25
CA GLY A 12 -5.46 9.44 -7.98
C GLY A 12 -4.37 9.51 -6.91
N VAL A 13 -4.65 10.19 -5.80
CA VAL A 13 -3.68 10.40 -4.72
C VAL A 13 -3.58 9.22 -3.72
N GLY A 14 -4.03 8.03 -4.10
CA GLY A 14 -3.97 6.84 -3.24
C GLY A 14 -5.32 6.43 -2.63
N ASN A 15 -6.42 6.67 -3.34
CA ASN A 15 -7.77 6.34 -2.87
C ASN A 15 -8.09 4.85 -3.12
N VAL A 16 -8.60 4.17 -2.09
CA VAL A 16 -9.12 2.79 -2.18
C VAL A 16 -10.65 2.75 -2.03
N PRO A 17 -11.34 1.72 -2.54
CA PRO A 17 -12.74 1.48 -2.20
C PRO A 17 -12.91 1.28 -0.69
N ILE A 18 -13.92 1.94 -0.09
CA ILE A 18 -14.22 1.85 1.35
C ILE A 18 -15.64 1.38 1.67
N ASP A 19 -16.51 1.29 0.67
CA ASP A 19 -17.90 0.84 0.80
C ASP A 19 -18.06 -0.57 0.20
N GLU A 20 -18.71 -0.70 -0.96
CA GLU A 20 -18.82 -1.97 -1.68
C GLU A 20 -17.44 -2.48 -2.11
N ASN A 21 -17.13 -3.73 -1.77
CA ASN A 21 -15.81 -4.33 -1.98
C ASN A 21 -14.67 -3.50 -1.38
N SER A 22 -14.93 -2.92 -0.20
CA SER A 22 -13.93 -2.25 0.62
C SER A 22 -12.64 -3.07 0.71
N LEU A 23 -11.50 -2.43 0.49
CA LEU A 23 -10.18 -3.07 0.66
C LEU A 23 -9.61 -2.87 2.07
N VAL A 24 -10.28 -2.08 2.91
CA VAL A 24 -9.80 -1.74 4.25
C VAL A 24 -9.64 -2.99 5.13
N PRO A 25 -10.61 -3.92 5.21
CA PRO A 25 -10.46 -5.15 5.99
C PRO A 25 -9.29 -6.04 5.52
N GLU A 26 -9.04 -6.08 4.21
CA GLU A 26 -7.99 -6.89 3.58
C GLU A 26 -6.62 -6.28 3.84
N ILE A 27 -6.50 -4.95 3.80
CA ILE A 27 -5.30 -4.22 4.22
C ILE A 27 -5.00 -4.56 5.68
N GLU A 28 -5.98 -4.43 6.58
CA GLU A 28 -5.80 -4.79 7.99
C GLU A 28 -5.36 -6.25 8.16
N ASN A 29 -5.97 -7.18 7.41
CA ASN A 29 -5.63 -8.60 7.47
C ASN A 29 -4.20 -8.87 6.99
N ALA A 30 -3.75 -8.22 5.92
CA ALA A 30 -2.37 -8.31 5.44
C ALA A 30 -1.39 -7.77 6.49
N VAL A 31 -1.69 -6.60 7.07
CA VAL A 31 -0.87 -5.99 8.12
C VAL A 31 -0.81 -6.88 9.37
N LYS A 32 -1.94 -7.47 9.81
CA LYS A 32 -1.99 -8.45 10.93
C LYS A 32 -1.12 -9.69 10.66
N LYS A 33 -0.99 -10.09 9.39
CA LYS A 33 -0.09 -11.17 8.94
C LYS A 33 1.36 -10.71 8.71
N ARG A 34 1.69 -9.47 9.09
CA ARG A 34 2.99 -8.82 8.89
C ARG A 34 3.41 -8.75 7.41
N ILE A 35 2.44 -8.61 6.51
CA ILE A 35 2.67 -8.36 5.08
C ILE A 35 2.53 -6.84 4.86
N PRO A 36 3.61 -6.09 4.56
CA PRO A 36 3.51 -4.68 4.28
C PRO A 36 2.69 -4.41 3.02
N VAL A 37 1.80 -3.42 3.10
CA VAL A 37 0.96 -2.96 2.00
C VAL A 37 1.37 -1.53 1.66
N ILE A 38 2.02 -1.33 0.52
CA ILE A 38 2.40 -0.01 0.02
C ILE A 38 1.29 0.48 -0.91
N VAL A 39 0.85 1.73 -0.74
CA VAL A 39 -0.09 2.39 -1.65
C VAL A 39 0.68 3.32 -2.59
N SER A 40 0.56 3.04 -3.88
CA SER A 40 1.03 3.85 -5.02
C SER A 40 -0.17 4.44 -5.76
N SER A 41 0.10 5.28 -6.76
CA SER A 41 -0.90 5.77 -7.71
C SER A 41 -0.83 5.00 -9.02
N GLN A 42 -1.98 4.69 -9.63
CA GLN A 42 -2.03 4.23 -11.02
C GLN A 42 -1.69 5.34 -12.02
N CYS A 43 -1.68 6.61 -11.57
CA CYS A 43 -1.30 7.74 -12.42
C CYS A 43 0.21 7.70 -12.66
N THR A 44 0.62 7.79 -13.93
CA THR A 44 2.04 7.75 -14.34
C THR A 44 2.85 8.94 -13.83
N ILE A 45 2.20 10.08 -13.58
CA ILE A 45 2.80 11.30 -13.04
C ILE A 45 1.95 11.79 -11.88
N GLY A 46 2.61 12.12 -10.77
CA GLY A 46 1.97 12.65 -9.57
C GLY A 46 2.57 12.05 -8.32
N PHE A 47 1.81 12.13 -7.23
CA PHE A 47 2.19 11.58 -5.94
C PHE A 47 0.96 11.09 -5.20
N SER A 48 1.18 10.14 -4.28
CA SER A 48 0.19 9.66 -3.33
C SER A 48 0.17 10.57 -2.10
N TRP A 49 -1.02 11.00 -1.71
CA TRP A 49 -1.29 11.81 -0.52
C TRP A 49 -2.62 11.38 0.12
N MET A 50 -2.55 10.27 0.84
CA MET A 50 -3.73 9.59 1.42
C MET A 50 -4.42 10.37 2.54
N TYR A 51 -3.83 11.48 3.02
CA TYR A 51 -4.46 12.36 4.01
C TYR A 51 -5.55 13.28 3.42
N LEU A 52 -5.62 13.41 2.09
CA LEU A 52 -6.54 14.37 1.44
C LEU A 52 -8.01 13.95 1.54
N TYR A 53 -8.28 12.64 1.44
CA TYR A 53 -9.63 12.10 1.36
C TYR A 53 -9.82 10.97 2.37
N GLU A 54 -11.06 10.78 2.81
CA GLU A 54 -11.43 9.77 3.80
C GLU A 54 -10.98 8.35 3.41
N CYS A 55 -11.11 8.00 2.13
CA CYS A 55 -10.75 6.67 1.64
C CYS A 55 -9.25 6.37 1.77
N GLY A 56 -8.38 7.33 1.45
CA GLY A 56 -6.95 7.21 1.72
C GLY A 56 -6.68 7.14 3.22
N LYS A 57 -7.34 7.98 4.03
CA LYS A 57 -7.14 8.00 5.48
C LYS A 57 -7.51 6.68 6.14
N LYS A 58 -8.64 6.07 5.75
CA LYS A 58 -9.06 4.75 6.23
C LYS A 58 -8.03 3.65 5.90
N ALA A 59 -7.41 3.70 4.73
CA ALA A 59 -6.33 2.76 4.39
C ALA A 59 -5.07 2.99 5.24
N LEU A 60 -4.69 4.24 5.52
CA LEU A 60 -3.59 4.55 6.45
C LEU A 60 -3.90 4.04 7.86
N ASP A 61 -5.11 4.29 8.36
CA ASP A 61 -5.55 3.85 9.69
C ASP A 61 -5.55 2.31 9.79
N ALA A 62 -5.81 1.61 8.69
CA ALA A 62 -5.68 0.15 8.57
C ALA A 62 -4.24 -0.38 8.48
N GLY A 63 -3.24 0.50 8.41
CA GLY A 63 -1.82 0.16 8.39
C GLY A 63 -1.18 0.12 7.01
N ALA A 64 -1.83 0.65 5.97
CA ALA A 64 -1.16 0.87 4.69
C ALA A 64 -0.02 1.89 4.80
N ILE A 65 0.97 1.74 3.94
CA ILE A 65 2.17 2.59 3.91
C ILE A 65 2.11 3.49 2.68
N LEU A 66 2.30 4.79 2.88
CA LEU A 66 2.29 5.77 1.79
C LEU A 66 3.52 5.61 0.88
N GLY A 67 3.30 5.37 -0.41
CA GLY A 67 4.34 5.29 -1.44
C GLY A 67 4.89 6.64 -1.92
N HIS A 68 4.28 7.75 -1.49
CA HIS A 68 4.62 9.12 -1.90
C HIS A 68 4.66 9.27 -3.43
N ASP A 69 5.76 9.76 -3.98
CA ASP A 69 6.00 10.03 -5.40
C ASP A 69 6.74 8.89 -6.12
N MET A 70 6.88 7.72 -5.49
CA MET A 70 7.44 6.55 -6.18
C MET A 70 6.46 6.03 -7.23
N ILE A 71 6.97 5.82 -8.45
CA ILE A 71 6.28 4.95 -9.42
C ILE A 71 6.26 3.51 -8.90
N SER A 72 5.28 2.74 -9.36
CA SER A 72 5.03 1.38 -8.88
C SER A 72 6.23 0.44 -9.04
N GLU A 73 7.01 0.58 -10.11
CA GLU A 73 8.22 -0.21 -10.36
C GLU A 73 9.31 0.08 -9.31
N THR A 74 9.43 1.34 -8.89
CA THR A 74 10.36 1.76 -7.84
C THR A 74 9.88 1.25 -6.49
N ALA A 75 8.59 1.38 -6.18
CA ALA A 75 7.99 0.86 -4.95
C ALA A 75 8.17 -0.67 -4.84
N MET A 76 7.93 -1.40 -5.93
CA MET A 76 8.12 -2.85 -6.01
C MET A 76 9.58 -3.24 -5.81
N THR A 77 10.51 -2.63 -6.54
CA THR A 77 11.94 -2.95 -6.45
C THR A 77 12.48 -2.65 -5.05
N LYS A 78 12.10 -1.51 -4.46
CA LYS A 78 12.48 -1.13 -3.11
C LYS A 78 11.92 -2.10 -2.06
N LEU A 79 10.65 -2.49 -2.19
CA LEU A 79 10.04 -3.45 -1.29
C LEU A 79 10.74 -4.82 -1.36
N MET A 80 11.02 -5.31 -2.57
CA MET A 80 11.79 -6.55 -2.76
C MET A 80 13.17 -6.48 -2.11
N TRP A 81 13.90 -5.37 -2.31
CA TRP A 81 15.21 -5.17 -1.71
C TRP A 81 15.15 -5.15 -0.18
N ILE A 82 14.18 -4.42 0.40
CA ILE A 82 14.01 -4.36 1.85
C ILE A 82 13.70 -5.75 2.41
N LEU A 83 12.77 -6.49 1.81
CA LEU A 83 12.40 -7.82 2.30
C LEU A 83 13.54 -8.84 2.18
N GLY A 84 14.43 -8.68 1.20
CA GLY A 84 15.63 -9.51 1.05
C GLY A 84 16.74 -9.19 2.06
N ASN A 85 16.83 -7.95 2.56
CA ASN A 85 17.89 -7.51 3.47
C ASN A 85 17.45 -7.39 4.93
N TYR A 86 16.15 -7.19 5.16
CA TYR A 86 15.52 -7.03 6.48
C TYR A 86 14.32 -7.96 6.58
N PRO A 87 14.53 -9.29 6.60
CA PRO A 87 13.44 -10.23 6.70
C PRO A 87 12.63 -10.01 7.98
N VAL A 88 11.32 -10.01 7.84
CA VAL A 88 10.37 -9.89 8.95
C VAL A 88 10.65 -11.03 9.95
N GLN A 89 11.08 -10.68 11.16
CA GLN A 89 11.30 -11.66 12.23
C GLN A 89 9.92 -12.19 12.69
N TYR A 90 9.79 -13.53 12.75
CA TYR A 90 8.56 -14.22 13.15
C TYR A 90 8.46 -14.32 14.67
#